data_AF-A0A0F9MZ33-F1
#
_entry.id   AF-A0A0F9MZ33-F1
#
_cell.length_a   1.000
_cell.length_b   1.000
_cell.length_c   1.000
_cell.angle_alpha   90.00
_cell.angle_beta   90.00
_cell.angle_gamma   90.00
#
_symmetry.space_group_name_H-M   'P 1'
#
loop_
_entity.id
_entity.type
_entity.pdbx_description
1 polymer ?
#
loop_
_entity_poly.entity_id
_entity_poly.type
_entity_poly.pdbx_seq_one_letter_code
_entity_poly.pdbx_strand_id
1 'polypeptide(L)'
;MEIIKKQGYILLGFDGQDLGWDAPSIWCFMDLISNRVLATYKFDKLDYKLLRHTIEKIREFYDVKIIGRVSDKQTLITKCHDTFYPEIPHQYC
;
A
#
# COMPACT_ATOMS: atom_id res chain seq x y z
N MET A 1 -4.85 -15.42 6.71
CA MET A 1 -4.13 -14.46 7.60
C MET A 1 -2.87 -15.06 8.18
N GLU A 2 -2.89 -16.28 8.72
CA GLU A 2 -1.69 -16.88 9.34
C GLU A 2 -0.43 -16.88 8.49
N ILE A 3 -0.53 -17.07 7.18
CA ILE A 3 0.64 -17.10 6.28
C ILE A 3 1.40 -15.77 6.31
N ILE A 4 0.69 -14.65 6.20
CA ILE A 4 1.32 -13.31 6.23
C ILE A 4 1.93 -13.04 7.61
N LYS A 5 1.21 -13.37 8.69
CA LYS A 5 1.72 -13.20 10.06
C LYS A 5 2.98 -14.04 10.30
N LYS A 6 2.98 -15.31 9.86
CA LYS A 6 4.14 -16.22 9.96
C LYS A 6 5.32 -15.75 9.12
N GLN A 7 5.08 -15.08 7.99
CA GLN A 7 6.14 -14.49 7.17
C GLN A 7 6.84 -13.33 7.89
N GLY A 8 6.13 -12.56 8.72
CA GLY A 8 6.70 -11.49 9.56
C GLY A 8 7.14 -10.23 8.81
N TYR A 9 7.15 -10.27 7.48
CA TYR A 9 7.45 -9.13 6.60
C TYR A 9 6.69 -9.23 5.28
N ILE A 10 6.57 -8.11 4.57
CA ILE A 10 5.93 -8.03 3.25
C ILE A 10 6.72 -7.14 2.29
N LEU A 11 6.68 -7.50 1.00
CA LEU A 11 7.01 -6.59 -0.09
C LEU A 11 5.70 -5.97 -0.57
N LEU A 12 5.45 -4.72 -0.22
CA LEU A 12 4.15 -4.10 -0.41
C LEU A 12 3.99 -3.63 -1.87
N GLY A 13 3.20 -4.36 -2.64
CA GLY A 13 2.65 -3.91 -3.92
C GLY A 13 1.32 -3.20 -3.67
N PHE A 14 1.08 -2.09 -4.36
CA PHE A 14 -0.23 -1.44 -4.30
C PHE A 14 -0.50 -0.63 -5.56
N ASP A 15 -1.76 -0.63 -5.95
CA ASP A 15 -2.25 0.02 -7.15
C ASP A 15 -3.60 0.69 -6.84
N GLY A 16 -3.84 1.82 -7.51
CA GLY A 16 -5.01 2.64 -7.34
C GLY A 16 -5.66 2.91 -8.69
N GLN A 17 -6.92 2.49 -8.83
CA GLN A 17 -7.70 2.79 -10.01
C GLN A 17 -8.69 3.91 -9.70
N ASP A 18 -8.47 5.06 -10.36
CA ASP A 18 -9.49 6.09 -10.47
C ASP A 18 -10.47 5.68 -11.57
N LEU A 19 -11.74 5.51 -11.20
CA LEU A 19 -12.81 5.15 -12.13
C LEU A 19 -13.34 6.39 -12.88
N GLY A 20 -12.88 7.58 -12.51
CA GLY A 20 -13.37 8.86 -13.02
C GLY A 20 -14.75 9.24 -12.46
N TRP A 21 -15.17 10.47 -12.76
CA TRP A 21 -16.48 11.03 -12.34
C TRP A 21 -16.64 11.06 -10.81
N ASP A 22 -17.85 10.80 -10.32
CA ASP A 22 -18.20 10.73 -8.89
C ASP A 22 -17.97 9.33 -8.29
N ALA A 23 -17.28 8.42 -8.99
CA ALA A 23 -17.03 7.07 -8.50
C ALA A 23 -15.81 7.05 -7.57
N PRO A 24 -15.89 6.40 -6.40
CA PRO A 24 -14.75 6.30 -5.49
C PRO A 24 -13.61 5.51 -6.13
N SER A 25 -12.39 5.97 -5.92
CA SER A 25 -11.19 5.23 -6.32
C SER A 25 -11.10 3.91 -5.56
N ILE A 26 -10.68 2.84 -6.24
CA ILE A 26 -10.47 1.52 -5.65
C ILE A 26 -8.97 1.26 -5.57
N TRP A 27 -8.51 0.88 -4.39
CA TRP A 27 -7.10 0.59 -4.13
C TRP A 27 -6.94 -0.85 -3.69
N CYS A 28 -5.97 -1.54 -4.29
CA CYS A 28 -5.57 -2.90 -3.96
C CYS A 28 -4.19 -2.87 -3.31
N PHE A 29 -4.05 -3.55 -2.18
CA PHE A 29 -2.78 -3.73 -1.48
C PHE A 29 -2.47 -5.22 -1.43
N MET A 30 -1.25 -5.58 -1.78
CA MET A 30 -0.83 -6.97 -1.86
C MET A 30 0.60 -7.17 -1.33
N ASP A 31 0.85 -8.35 -0.79
CA ASP A 31 2.21 -8.82 -0.55
C ASP A 31 2.68 -9.54 -1.81
N LEU A 32 3.73 -9.00 -2.42
CA LEU A 32 4.31 -9.53 -3.65
C LEU A 32 5.15 -10.79 -3.42
N ILE A 33 5.55 -11.08 -2.18
CA ILE A 33 6.30 -12.31 -1.85
C ILE A 33 5.37 -13.52 -1.86
N SER A 34 4.27 -13.45 -1.11
CA SER A 34 3.30 -14.53 -1.03
C SER A 34 2.23 -14.49 -2.13
N ASN A 35 2.22 -13.43 -2.95
CA ASN A 35 1.21 -13.14 -3.98
C ASN A 35 -0.22 -13.15 -3.42
N ARG A 36 -0.43 -12.41 -2.32
CA ARG A 36 -1.72 -12.34 -1.63
C ARG A 36 -2.21 -10.92 -1.52
N VAL A 37 -3.50 -10.73 -1.83
CA VAL A 37 -4.20 -9.49 -1.50
C VAL A 37 -4.28 -9.36 0.02
N LEU A 38 -3.78 -8.24 0.53
CA LEU A 38 -3.79 -7.86 1.94
C LEU A 38 -5.06 -7.09 2.27
N ALA A 39 -5.47 -6.16 1.40
CA ALA A 39 -6.69 -5.38 1.57
C ALA A 39 -7.14 -4.74 0.26
N THR A 40 -8.42 -4.40 0.22
CA THR A 40 -9.00 -3.48 -0.76
C THR A 40 -9.70 -2.34 -0.04
N TYR A 41 -9.52 -1.12 -0.53
CA TYR A 41 -10.14 0.07 0.03
C TYR A 41 -10.81 0.89 -1.06
N LYS A 42 -11.92 1.53 -0.70
CA LYS A 42 -12.55 2.58 -1.50
C LYS A 42 -12.24 3.92 -0.87
N PHE A 43 -11.89 4.91 -1.70
CA PHE A 43 -11.68 6.27 -1.26
C PHE A 43 -12.43 7.25 -2.16
N ASP A 44 -13.29 8.05 -1.56
CA ASP A 44 -13.92 9.20 -2.23
C ASP A 44 -12.87 10.26 -2.59
N LYS A 45 -11.88 10.43 -1.70
CA LYS A 45 -10.69 11.24 -1.94
C LYS A 45 -9.51 10.64 -1.18
N LEU A 46 -8.42 10.40 -1.88
CA LEU A 46 -7.18 9.90 -1.28
C LEU A 46 -6.11 10.99 -1.30
N ASP A 47 -5.50 11.23 -0.15
CA ASP A 47 -4.25 11.98 -0.04
C ASP A 47 -3.12 11.10 0.52
N TYR A 48 -1.90 11.63 0.50
CA TYR A 48 -0.71 10.92 0.95
C TYR A 48 -0.74 10.55 2.45
N LYS A 49 -1.49 11.27 3.29
CA LYS A 49 -1.64 10.96 4.73
C LYS A 49 -2.61 9.82 4.94
N LEU A 50 -3.73 9.82 4.22
CA LEU A 50 -4.71 8.74 4.26
C LEU A 50 -4.16 7.45 3.66
N LEU A 51 -3.35 7.55 2.60
CA LEU A 51 -2.59 6.40 2.08
C LEU A 51 -1.64 5.83 3.15
N ARG A 52 -0.86 6.70 3.82
CA ARG A 52 0.02 6.30 4.94
C ARG A 52 -0.77 5.58 6.04
N HIS A 53 -1.89 6.17 6.49
CA HIS A 53 -2.73 5.57 7.52
C HIS A 53 -3.26 4.18 7.10
N THR A 54 -3.68 4.04 5.85
CA THR A 54 -4.18 2.76 5.31
C THR A 54 -3.09 1.69 5.31
N ILE A 55 -1.89 2.05 4.86
CA ILE A 55 -0.73 1.15 4.87
C ILE A 55 -0.39 0.70 6.30
N GLU A 56 -0.42 1.61 7.27
CA GLU A 56 -0.15 1.26 8.67
C GLU A 56 -1.20 0.35 9.27
N LYS A 57 -2.48 0.57 8.96
CA LYS A 57 -3.54 -0.34 9.40
C LYS A 57 -3.29 -1.76 8.89
N ILE A 58 -2.86 -1.90 7.64
CA ILE A 58 -2.51 -3.21 7.06
C ILE A 58 -1.30 -3.80 7.82
N ARG A 59 -0.24 -3.00 8.00
CA ARG A 59 0.97 -3.41 8.73
C ARG A 59 0.66 -3.92 10.13
N GLU A 60 -0.11 -3.17 10.91
CA GLU A 60 -0.50 -3.49 12.28
C GLU A 60 -1.44 -4.69 12.34
N PHE A 61 -2.40 -4.78 11.42
CA PHE A 61 -3.34 -5.89 11.37
C PHE A 61 -2.64 -7.24 11.19
N TYR A 62 -1.64 -7.27 10.30
CA TYR A 62 -0.84 -8.47 10.05
C TYR A 62 0.35 -8.61 11.01
N ASP A 63 0.71 -7.58 11.77
CA ASP A 63 1.89 -7.53 12.63
C ASP A 63 3.18 -7.89 11.87
N VAL A 64 3.43 -7.17 10.77
CA VAL A 64 4.55 -7.42 9.85
C VAL A 64 5.40 -6.18 9.61
N LYS A 65 6.64 -6.37 9.16
CA LYS A 65 7.48 -5.29 8.64
C LYS A 65 7.24 -5.07 7.15
N ILE A 66 7.27 -3.81 6.70
CA ILE A 66 7.32 -3.49 5.27
C ILE A 66 8.79 -3.38 4.90
N ILE A 67 9.29 -4.30 4.06
CA ILE A 67 10.72 -4.34 3.68
C ILE A 67 11.00 -3.71 2.32
N GLY A 68 9.96 -3.39 1.57
CA GLY A 68 10.05 -2.75 0.28
C GLY A 68 8.66 -2.37 -0.22
N ARG A 69 8.63 -1.51 -1.23
CA ARG A 69 7.40 -1.01 -1.85
C ARG A 69 7.50 -1.08 -3.38
N VAL A 70 6.38 -1.39 -4.02
CA VAL A 70 6.23 -1.37 -5.48
C VAL A 70 4.91 -0.71 -5.84
N SER A 71 4.95 0.26 -6.74
CA SER A 71 3.76 0.99 -7.22
C SER A 71 4.07 1.70 -8.52
N ASP A 72 3.07 2.30 -9.15
CA ASP A 72 3.31 3.28 -10.21
C ASP A 72 3.88 4.59 -9.65
N LYS A 73 4.25 5.51 -10.55
CA LYS A 73 4.83 6.81 -10.21
C LYS A 73 3.77 7.91 -10.18
N GLN A 74 2.89 7.87 -9.18
CA GLN A 74 1.95 8.96 -8.90
C GLN A 74 2.48 9.94 -7.85
N THR A 75 2.22 11.24 -8.02
CA THR A 75 2.65 12.29 -7.09
C THR A 75 2.23 12.02 -5.65
N LEU A 76 1.01 11.51 -5.43
CA LEU A 76 0.52 11.18 -4.09
C LEU A 76 1.35 10.08 -3.43
N ILE A 77 1.79 9.08 -4.21
CA ILE A 77 2.54 7.94 -3.72
C ILE A 77 3.99 8.35 -3.44
N THR A 78 4.62 9.06 -4.38
CA THR A 78 5.98 9.60 -4.18
C THR A 78 6.02 10.49 -2.94
N LYS A 79 5.06 11.42 -2.79
CA LYS A 79 4.98 12.26 -1.58
C LYS A 79 4.79 11.45 -0.31
N CYS A 80 3.94 10.42 -0.33
CA CYS A 80 3.75 9.52 0.80
C CYS A 80 5.05 8.79 1.17
N HIS A 81 5.78 8.31 0.16
CA HIS A 81 7.07 7.66 0.31
C HIS A 81 8.11 8.57 0.94
N ASP A 82 8.41 9.70 0.30
CA ASP A 82 9.47 10.62 0.73
C ASP A 82 9.19 11.19 2.13
N THR A 83 7.91 11.33 2.50
CA THR A 83 7.53 11.89 3.80
C THR A 83 7.60 10.86 4.94
N PHE A 84 7.21 9.61 4.70
CA PHE A 84 6.93 8.65 5.79
C PHE A 84 7.74 7.36 5.73
N TYR A 85 8.38 7.07 4.61
CA TYR A 85 9.13 5.82 4.41
C TYR A 85 10.45 6.03 3.64
N PRO A 86 11.19 7.14 3.82
CA PRO A 86 12.39 7.44 3.02
C PRO A 86 13.48 6.36 3.12
N GLU A 87 13.46 5.54 4.18
CA GLU A 87 14.41 4.46 4.43
C GLU A 87 14.00 3.11 3.80
N ILE A 88 12.75 2.96 3.35
CA ILE A 88 12.26 1.71 2.75
C ILE A 88 12.60 1.72 1.26
N PRO A 89 13.18 0.67 0.66
CA PRO A 89 13.37 0.62 -0.78
C PRO A 89 12.05 0.71 -1.55
N HIS A 90 12.01 1.53 -2.60
CA HIS A 90 10.83 1.68 -3.46
C HIS A 90 11.20 1.54 -4.94
N GLN A 91 10.56 0.59 -5.61
CA GLN A 91 10.64 0.40 -7.06
C GLN A 91 9.36 0.90 -7.72
N TYR A 92 9.50 1.70 -8.77
CA TYR A 92 8.38 2.07 -9.63
C TYR A 92 8.17 0.99 -10.71
N CYS A 93 6.92 0.60 -10.98
CA CYS A 93 6.56 -0.32 -12.06
C CYS A 93 6.31 0.41 -13.39
#